data_AF-A0A3D4KX78-F1
#
_entry.id   AF-A0A3D4KX78-F1
#
_cell.length_a   1.000
_cell.length_b   1.000
_cell.length_c   1.000
_cell.angle_alpha   90.00
_cell.angle_beta   90.00
_cell.angle_gamma   90.00
#
_symmetry.space_group_name_H-M   'P 1'
#
loop_
_entity.id
_entity.type
_entity.pdbx_description
1 polymer ?
#
loop_
_entity_poly.entity_id
_entity_poly.type
_entity_poly.pdbx_seq_one_letter_code
_entity_poly.pdbx_strand_id
1 'polypeptide(L)'
;MKKFIKPAIIILLVLLAAGGGLYYYLSPDTLKVVAADKGTVSPILSGTGKIEGDRKVTVYSDVAGVIEDRYVEKGERVKAGDQLVGYAGESQQNNVDLASTDVEYSEKILDAATDNRAKFQKKY
;
A
#
# COMPACT_ATOMS: atom_id res chain seq x y z
N MET A 1 -101.81 25.46 11.25
CA MET A 1 -100.84 26.18 10.41
C MET A 1 -99.49 25.45 10.34
N LYS A 2 -99.43 24.22 9.78
CA LYS A 2 -98.17 23.43 9.64
C LYS A 2 -97.77 23.14 8.19
N LYS A 3 -98.48 23.73 7.20
CA LYS A 3 -98.28 23.44 5.76
C LYS A 3 -97.05 24.12 5.14
N PHE A 4 -96.45 25.12 5.81
CA PHE A 4 -95.25 25.84 5.34
C PHE A 4 -93.93 25.39 5.99
N ILE A 5 -93.97 24.45 6.95
CA ILE A 5 -92.76 23.98 7.66
C ILE A 5 -91.92 23.08 6.75
N LYS A 6 -92.56 22.25 5.92
CA LYS A 6 -91.88 21.35 4.99
C LYS A 6 -91.00 22.09 3.96
N PRO A 7 -91.48 23.13 3.24
CA PRO A 7 -90.62 23.88 2.33
C PRO A 7 -89.53 24.70 3.04
N ALA A 8 -89.81 25.21 4.25
CA ALA A 8 -88.79 25.93 5.03
C ALA A 8 -87.62 25.02 5.44
N ILE A 9 -87.91 23.78 5.83
CA ILE A 9 -86.86 22.78 6.14
C ILE A 9 -86.04 22.43 4.90
N ILE A 10 -86.68 22.29 3.74
CA ILE A 10 -85.98 21.99 2.48
C ILE A 10 -85.06 23.15 2.08
N ILE A 11 -85.53 24.40 2.18
CA ILE A 11 -84.70 25.59 1.90
C ILE A 11 -83.52 25.68 2.86
N LEU A 12 -83.72 25.41 4.14
CA LEU A 12 -82.63 25.39 5.14
C LEU A 12 -81.58 24.32 4.81
N LEU A 13 -82.03 23.14 4.37
CA LEU A 13 -81.14 22.03 4.00
C LEU A 13 -80.33 22.36 2.73
N VAL A 14 -80.96 23.01 1.75
CA VAL A 14 -80.28 23.51 0.54
C VAL A 14 -79.26 24.60 0.88
N LEU A 15 -79.58 25.53 1.79
CA LEU A 15 -78.65 26.56 2.26
C LEU A 15 -77.45 25.96 3.01
N LEU A 16 -77.68 24.94 3.85
CA LEU A 16 -76.61 24.22 4.54
C LEU A 16 -75.71 23.46 3.55
N ALA A 17 -76.29 22.80 2.55
CA ALA A 17 -75.54 22.10 1.51
C ALA A 17 -74.72 23.08 0.66
N ALA A 18 -75.30 24.21 0.27
CA ALA A 18 -74.62 25.26 -0.49
C ALA A 18 -73.49 25.90 0.33
N GLY A 19 -73.74 26.21 1.61
CA GLY A 19 -72.74 26.77 2.52
C GLY A 19 -71.58 25.81 2.79
N GLY A 20 -71.87 24.53 3.01
CA GLY A 20 -70.85 23.49 3.19
C GLY A 20 -70.02 23.25 1.93
N GLY A 21 -70.66 23.25 0.75
CA GLY A 21 -69.98 23.11 -0.53
C GLY A 21 -69.07 24.30 -0.85
N LEU A 22 -69.53 25.52 -0.59
CA LEU A 22 -68.72 26.74 -0.71
C LEU A 22 -67.54 26.74 0.25
N TYR A 23 -67.76 26.33 1.52
CA TYR A 23 -66.69 26.24 2.51
C TYR A 23 -65.62 25.21 2.10
N TYR A 24 -66.03 24.05 1.58
CA TYR A 24 -65.11 23.03 1.10
C TYR A 24 -64.32 23.49 -0.14
N TYR A 25 -64.99 24.15 -1.10
CA TYR A 25 -64.32 24.64 -2.32
C TYR A 25 -63.37 25.82 -2.05
N LEU A 26 -63.67 26.65 -1.04
CA LEU A 26 -62.86 27.81 -0.68
C LEU A 26 -61.80 27.51 0.39
N SER A 27 -61.78 26.29 0.94
CA SER A 27 -60.74 25.86 1.88
C SER A 27 -59.46 25.56 1.10
N PRO A 28 -58.38 26.34 1.28
CA PRO A 28 -57.13 26.10 0.56
C PRO A 28 -56.46 24.82 1.07
N ASP A 29 -55.95 24.01 0.15
CA ASP A 29 -55.13 22.85 0.49
C ASP A 29 -53.82 23.31 1.12
N THR A 30 -53.65 23.00 2.41
CA THR A 30 -52.41 23.31 3.13
C THR A 30 -51.34 22.26 2.78
N LEU A 31 -50.51 22.58 1.79
CA LEU A 31 -49.34 21.77 1.48
C LEU A 31 -48.26 22.01 2.54
N LYS A 32 -47.86 20.95 3.24
CA LYS A 32 -46.68 20.99 4.11
C LYS A 32 -45.43 20.99 3.23
N VAL A 33 -44.84 22.16 3.04
CA VAL A 33 -43.56 22.30 2.34
C VAL A 33 -42.45 22.25 3.38
N VAL A 34 -41.52 21.31 3.22
CA VAL A 34 -40.27 21.27 4.00
C VAL A 34 -39.19 21.97 3.17
N ALA A 35 -38.63 23.05 3.71
CA ALA A 35 -37.49 23.71 3.09
C ALA A 35 -36.24 22.84 3.25
N ALA A 36 -35.57 22.53 2.15
CA ALA A 36 -34.32 21.77 2.17
C ALA A 36 -33.18 22.67 2.67
N ASP A 37 -32.54 22.26 3.77
CA ASP A 37 -31.38 22.97 4.31
C ASP A 37 -30.09 22.53 3.58
N LYS A 38 -29.21 23.48 3.29
CA LYS A 38 -27.94 23.21 2.58
C LYS A 38 -26.86 22.85 3.61
N GLY A 39 -26.78 21.57 3.95
CA GLY A 39 -25.67 21.04 4.74
C GLY A 39 -24.44 20.71 3.88
N THR A 40 -23.24 21.01 4.38
CA THR A 40 -21.99 20.50 3.79
C THR A 40 -21.89 19.01 4.05
N VAL A 41 -22.15 18.20 3.03
CA VAL A 41 -21.88 16.76 3.07
C VAL A 41 -20.41 16.57 2.75
N SER A 42 -19.61 16.15 3.73
CA SER A 42 -18.25 15.64 3.49
C SER A 42 -18.35 14.13 3.24
N PRO A 43 -18.29 13.67 1.97
CA PRO A 43 -18.25 12.24 1.69
C PRO A 43 -16.93 11.68 2.21
N ILE A 44 -17.00 10.86 3.27
CA ILE A 44 -15.87 10.06 3.72
C ILE A 44 -15.81 8.83 2.80
N LEU A 45 -14.89 8.85 1.84
CA LEU A 45 -14.64 7.71 0.97
C LEU A 45 -13.68 6.74 1.68
N SER A 46 -14.23 5.69 2.28
CA SER A 46 -13.44 4.62 2.89
C SER A 46 -12.99 3.64 1.81
N GLY A 47 -11.79 3.85 1.28
CA GLY A 47 -11.11 2.90 0.40
C GLY A 47 -10.29 1.89 1.21
N THR A 48 -10.52 0.59 1.01
CA THR A 48 -9.61 -0.44 1.54
C THR A 48 -8.38 -0.52 0.66
N GLY A 49 -7.34 0.22 1.02
CA GLY A 49 -6.02 0.08 0.45
C GLY A 49 -5.27 -1.09 1.11
N LYS A 50 -4.59 -1.91 0.31
CA LYS A 50 -3.66 -2.91 0.85
C LYS A 50 -2.35 -2.20 1.15
N ILE A 51 -2.00 -2.09 2.43
CA ILE A 51 -0.69 -1.56 2.85
C ILE A 51 0.32 -2.68 2.61
N GLU A 52 1.07 -2.58 1.52
CA GLU A 52 2.23 -3.42 1.25
C GLU A 52 3.49 -2.59 1.49
N GLY A 53 4.53 -3.18 2.08
CA GLY A 53 5.79 -2.47 2.28
C GLY A 53 6.41 -2.12 0.94
N ASP A 54 6.91 -0.88 0.79
CA ASP A 54 7.41 -0.32 -0.47
C ASP A 54 8.37 -1.25 -1.23
N ARG A 55 9.20 -2.02 -0.51
CA ARG A 55 10.17 -2.96 -1.09
C ARG A 55 10.33 -4.19 -0.21
N LYS A 56 10.21 -5.37 -0.82
CA LYS A 56 10.57 -6.66 -0.24
C LYS A 56 11.73 -7.25 -1.02
N VAL A 57 12.87 -7.44 -0.37
CA VAL A 57 14.07 -8.05 -0.97
C VAL A 57 14.37 -9.34 -0.21
N THR A 58 14.45 -10.45 -0.93
CA THR A 58 14.90 -11.73 -0.38
C THR A 58 16.38 -11.86 -0.69
N VAL A 59 17.21 -11.99 0.34
CA VAL A 59 18.67 -12.20 0.19
C VAL A 59 18.95 -13.69 0.16
N TYR A 60 19.68 -14.14 -0.85
CA TYR A 60 20.15 -15.53 -0.99
C TYR A 60 21.64 -15.59 -0.68
N SER A 61 22.11 -16.75 -0.21
CA SER A 61 23.53 -17.02 -0.05
C SER A 61 24.18 -17.19 -1.42
N ASP A 62 25.29 -16.48 -1.67
CA ASP A 62 26.09 -16.65 -2.88
C ASP A 62 27.08 -17.84 -2.77
N VAL A 63 27.34 -18.27 -1.53
CA VAL A 63 28.24 -19.40 -1.24
C VAL A 63 27.49 -20.59 -0.69
N ALA A 64 27.88 -21.79 -1.11
CA ALA A 64 27.47 -23.04 -0.50
C ALA A 64 28.38 -23.29 0.72
N GLY A 65 27.82 -23.16 1.93
CA GLY A 65 28.57 -23.32 3.17
C GLY A 65 27.65 -23.45 4.38
N VAL A 66 28.22 -23.93 5.49
CA VAL A 66 27.53 -23.96 6.79
C VAL A 66 27.62 -22.56 7.42
N ILE A 67 26.52 -22.10 8.00
CA ILE A 67 26.49 -20.84 8.76
C ILE A 67 27.26 -21.06 10.05
N GLU A 68 28.33 -20.29 10.25
CA GLU A 68 29.18 -20.37 11.44
C GLU A 68 28.71 -19.35 12.48
N ASP A 69 28.49 -18.10 12.05
CA ASP A 69 28.08 -16.99 12.91
C ASP A 69 26.82 -16.30 12.39
N ARG A 70 25.97 -15.85 13.32
CA ARG A 70 24.79 -15.02 13.03
C ARG A 70 24.94 -13.67 13.72
N TYR A 71 25.00 -12.60 12.94
CA TYR A 71 25.26 -11.25 13.44
C TYR A 71 24.00 -10.40 13.64
N VAL A 72 22.82 -10.90 13.24
CA VAL A 72 21.55 -10.15 13.27
C VAL A 72 20.43 -11.03 13.82
N GLU A 73 19.54 -10.43 14.62
CA GLU A 73 18.35 -11.09 15.15
C GLU A 73 17.07 -10.86 14.33
N LYS A 74 16.11 -11.78 14.49
CA LYS A 74 14.83 -11.68 13.78
C LYS A 74 14.06 -10.44 14.25
N GLY A 75 13.84 -9.51 13.32
CA GLY A 75 13.10 -8.26 13.57
C GLY A 75 13.98 -7.03 13.78
N GLU A 76 15.30 -7.20 13.71
CA GLU A 76 16.26 -6.11 13.79
C GLU A 76 16.30 -5.27 12.49
N ARG A 77 16.60 -3.98 12.62
CA ARG A 77 16.74 -3.08 11.47
C ARG A 77 18.18 -3.14 10.97
N VAL A 78 18.36 -3.57 9.74
CA VAL A 78 19.65 -3.63 9.05
C VAL A 78 19.72 -2.59 7.92
N LYS A 79 20.93 -2.13 7.62
CA LYS A 79 21.24 -1.24 6.50
C LYS A 79 21.89 -2.02 5.35
N ALA A 80 21.90 -1.41 4.17
CA ALA A 80 22.61 -1.98 3.03
C ALA A 80 24.11 -2.03 3.33
N GLY A 81 24.71 -3.22 3.20
CA GLY A 81 26.13 -3.47 3.50
C GLY A 81 26.38 -4.12 4.86
N ASP A 82 25.37 -4.26 5.71
CA ASP A 82 25.54 -4.95 6.99
C ASP A 82 25.69 -6.46 6.78
N GLN A 83 26.67 -7.06 7.47
CA GLN A 83 26.89 -8.50 7.44
C GLN A 83 25.82 -9.20 8.27
N LEU A 84 25.01 -10.03 7.62
CA LEU A 84 23.90 -10.74 8.28
C LEU A 84 24.36 -12.06 8.90
N VAL A 85 25.22 -12.79 8.18
CA VAL A 85 25.70 -14.14 8.52
C VAL A 85 27.16 -14.29 8.09
N GLY A 86 27.92 -15.07 8.85
CA GLY A 86 29.26 -15.52 8.51
C GLY A 86 29.23 -16.98 8.03
N TYR A 87 29.97 -17.28 6.98
CA TYR A 87 30.11 -18.63 6.46
C TYR A 87 31.49 -19.18 6.81
N ALA A 88 31.56 -20.46 7.18
CA ALA A 88 32.84 -21.13 7.42
C ALA A 88 33.67 -21.14 6.13
N GLY A 89 34.71 -20.29 6.09
CA GLY A 89 35.48 -19.94 4.89
C GLY A 89 36.50 -20.97 4.43
N GLU A 90 36.51 -22.18 5.01
CA GLU A 90 37.60 -23.14 4.84
C GLU A 90 37.89 -23.47 3.36
N SER A 91 36.87 -23.50 2.49
CA SER A 91 37.08 -23.78 1.06
C SER A 91 37.50 -22.55 0.25
N GLN A 92 36.98 -21.36 0.58
CA GLN A 92 37.24 -20.13 -0.16
C GLN A 92 38.62 -19.56 0.17
N GLN A 93 39.01 -19.57 1.45
CA GLN A 93 40.35 -19.13 1.88
C GLN A 93 41.43 -19.97 1.19
N ASN A 94 41.25 -21.30 1.15
CA ASN A 94 42.17 -22.22 0.48
C ASN A 94 42.31 -21.92 -1.02
N ASN A 95 41.22 -21.56 -1.71
CA ASN A 95 41.29 -21.23 -3.13
C ASN A 95 42.03 -19.91 -3.39
N VAL A 96 41.85 -18.91 -2.52
CA VAL A 96 42.58 -17.63 -2.61
C VAL A 96 44.06 -17.85 -2.32
N ASP A 97 44.38 -18.65 -1.31
CA ASP A 97 45.75 -18.97 -0.93
C ASP A 97 46.47 -19.76 -2.03
N LEU A 98 45.80 -20.74 -2.64
CA LEU A 98 46.32 -21.48 -3.80
C LEU A 98 46.57 -20.56 -4.99
N ALA A 99 45.61 -19.67 -5.32
CA ALA A 99 45.77 -18.72 -6.41
C ALA A 99 46.93 -17.74 -6.14
N SER A 100 47.09 -17.27 -4.90
CA SER A 100 48.20 -16.38 -4.53
C SER A 100 49.56 -17.07 -4.64
N THR A 101 49.63 -18.35 -4.25
CA THR A 101 50.85 -19.17 -4.36
C THR A 101 51.25 -19.40 -5.82
N ASP A 102 50.27 -19.62 -6.71
CA ASP A 102 50.53 -19.83 -8.14
C ASP A 102 51.04 -18.55 -8.83
N VAL A 103 50.50 -17.39 -8.45
CA VAL A 103 50.99 -16.09 -8.91
C VAL A 103 52.43 -15.85 -8.45
N GLU A 104 52.73 -16.06 -7.16
CA GLU A 104 54.09 -15.88 -6.62
C GLU A 104 55.09 -16.83 -7.31
N TYR A 105 54.69 -18.07 -7.57
CA TYR A 105 55.52 -19.03 -8.29
C TYR A 105 55.80 -18.59 -9.73
N SER A 106 54.76 -18.11 -10.42
CA SER A 106 54.88 -17.59 -11.79
C SER A 106 55.79 -16.37 -11.86
N GLU A 107 55.71 -15.45 -10.90
CA GLU A 107 56.59 -14.29 -10.78
C GLU A 107 58.05 -14.71 -10.60
N LYS A 108 58.33 -15.65 -9.68
CA LYS A 108 59.70 -16.16 -9.46
C LYS A 108 60.31 -16.79 -10.70
N ILE A 109 59.53 -17.50 -11.52
CA ILE A 109 60.00 -18.06 -12.79
C ILE A 109 60.36 -16.95 -13.78
N LEU A 110 59.53 -15.91 -13.87
CA LEU A 110 59.78 -14.78 -14.77
C LEU A 110 61.03 -14.00 -14.37
N ASP A 111 61.23 -13.78 -13.07
CA ASP A 111 62.45 -13.14 -12.54
C ASP A 111 63.68 -14.00 -12.84
N ALA A 112 63.63 -15.31 -12.58
CA ALA A 112 64.73 -16.20 -12.92
C ALA A 112 65.02 -16.22 -14.43
N ALA A 113 63.99 -16.16 -15.28
CA ALA A 113 64.13 -16.14 -16.74
C ALA A 113 64.73 -14.81 -17.24
N THR A 114 64.32 -13.67 -16.66
CA THR A 114 64.86 -12.35 -17.00
C THR A 114 66.29 -12.17 -16.51
N ASP A 115 66.62 -12.62 -15.30
CA ASP A 115 67.98 -12.63 -14.77
C ASP A 115 68.93 -13.46 -15.64
N ASN A 116 68.48 -14.64 -16.05
CA ASN A 116 69.26 -15.49 -16.95
C ASN A 116 69.47 -14.79 -18.30
N ARG A 117 68.42 -14.21 -18.89
CA ARG A 117 68.53 -13.45 -20.14
C ARG A 117 69.51 -12.27 -20.03
N ALA A 118 69.49 -11.52 -18.92
CA ALA A 118 70.41 -10.42 -18.69
C ALA A 118 71.87 -10.88 -18.60
N LYS A 119 72.13 -12.04 -17.96
CA LYS A 119 73.46 -12.65 -17.90
C LYS A 119 73.97 -13.10 -19.27
N PHE A 120 73.10 -13.61 -20.14
CA PHE A 120 73.48 -14.01 -21.50
C PHE A 120 73.75 -12.83 -22.43
N GLN A 121 72.99 -11.73 -22.30
CA GLN A 121 73.22 -10.52 -23.11
C GLN A 121 74.49 -9.76 -22.74
N LYS A 122 74.98 -9.88 -21.50
CA LYS A 122 76.21 -9.20 -21.04
C LYS A 122 77.50 -9.91 -21.44
N LYS A 123 77.40 -11.13 -22.00
CA LYS A 123 78.52 -12.00 -22.35
C LYS A 123 78.92 -11.91 -23.84
N TYR A 124 78.17 -11.13 -24.63
CA TYR A 124 78.49 -10.76 -26.00
C TYR A 124 78.55 -9.24 -26.13
#